data_AF-A0A2E4P861-F1
#
_entry.id   AF-A0A2E4P861-F1
#
_cell.length_a   1.000
_cell.length_b   1.000
_cell.length_c   1.000
_cell.angle_alpha   90.00
_cell.angle_beta   90.00
_cell.angle_gamma   90.00
#
_symmetry.space_group_name_H-M   'P 1'
#
loop_
_entity.id
_entity.type
_entity.pdbx_description
1 polymer ?
#
loop_
_entity_poly.entity_id
_entity_poly.type
_entity_poly.pdbx_seq_one_letter_code
_entity_poly.pdbx_strand_id
1 'polypeptide(L)'
;METKIKKTITEWLPEALQNSDTNGANDYQMLHAVSDYCLSLLDNAANTDKVTEAFKVVNMLYQEEHAYTRHCIENEFICNLIENSAAIRLKQYLNLMPQPLKEAFIKTLIEL
;
A
#
# COMPACT_ATOMS: atom_id res chain seq x y z
N MET A 1 -16.47 -12.18 -6.58
CA MET A 1 -16.99 -11.40 -5.43
C MET A 1 -16.23 -10.09 -5.40
N GLU A 2 -16.93 -8.97 -5.30
CA GLU A 2 -16.30 -7.67 -5.11
C GLU A 2 -15.93 -7.55 -3.63
N THR A 3 -14.63 -7.45 -3.36
CA THR A 3 -14.08 -7.31 -2.02
C THR A 3 -13.98 -5.84 -1.66
N LYS A 4 -13.88 -5.55 -0.36
CA LYS A 4 -13.75 -4.17 0.11
C LYS A 4 -12.45 -3.52 -0.36
N ILE A 5 -11.35 -4.28 -0.38
CA ILE A 5 -10.05 -3.85 -0.94
C ILE A 5 -10.23 -3.40 -2.38
N LYS A 6 -10.82 -4.27 -3.23
CA LYS A 6 -11.07 -3.97 -4.64
C LYS A 6 -11.92 -2.71 -4.83
N LYS A 7 -13.03 -2.61 -4.09
CA LYS A 7 -13.92 -1.45 -4.15
C LYS A 7 -13.20 -0.16 -3.75
N THR A 8 -12.58 -0.15 -2.57
CA THR A 8 -11.92 1.05 -2.03
C THR A 8 -10.75 1.50 -2.91
N ILE A 9 -9.90 0.59 -3.39
CA ILE A 9 -8.77 0.97 -4.25
C ILE A 9 -9.28 1.53 -5.59
N THR A 10 -10.32 0.93 -6.17
CA THR A 10 -10.88 1.41 -7.45
C THR A 10 -11.53 2.80 -7.31
N GLU A 11 -12.21 3.06 -6.19
CA GLU A 11 -12.88 4.35 -5.93
C GLU A 11 -11.89 5.45 -5.54
N TRP A 12 -10.89 5.15 -4.72
CA TRP A 12 -10.03 6.16 -4.08
C TRP A 12 -8.65 6.28 -4.69
N LEU A 13 -8.13 5.22 -5.34
CA LEU A 13 -6.81 5.19 -5.95
C LEU A 13 -6.84 4.68 -7.40
N PRO A 14 -7.71 5.22 -8.28
CA PRO A 14 -7.78 4.77 -9.66
C PRO A 14 -6.47 4.98 -10.43
N GLU A 15 -5.66 5.97 -10.03
CA GLU A 15 -4.34 6.23 -10.62
C GLU A 15 -3.37 5.07 -10.43
N ALA A 16 -3.42 4.38 -9.29
CA ALA A 16 -2.56 3.22 -9.02
C ALA A 16 -2.87 2.03 -9.94
N LEU A 17 -4.06 2.01 -10.53
CA LEU A 17 -4.54 0.91 -11.36
C LEU A 17 -4.31 1.13 -12.85
N GLN A 18 -3.90 2.33 -13.29
CA GLN A 18 -3.83 2.68 -14.72
C GLN A 18 -2.87 1.80 -15.53
N ASN A 19 -1.82 1.27 -14.88
CA ASN A 19 -0.80 0.43 -15.52
C ASN A 19 -0.99 -1.07 -15.25
N SER A 20 -2.05 -1.46 -14.55
CA SER A 20 -2.30 -2.86 -14.15
C SER A 20 -3.53 -3.42 -14.86
N ASP A 21 -3.46 -4.66 -15.34
CA ASP A 21 -4.64 -5.35 -15.83
C ASP A 21 -5.54 -5.73 -14.64
N THR A 22 -6.52 -4.87 -14.38
CA THR A 22 -7.43 -5.01 -13.23
C THR A 22 -8.66 -5.87 -13.52
N ASN A 23 -8.83 -6.32 -14.78
CA ASN A 23 -9.92 -7.21 -15.15
C ASN A 23 -9.72 -8.58 -14.49
N GLY A 24 -10.55 -8.86 -13.48
CA GLY A 24 -10.43 -10.09 -12.69
C GLY A 24 -9.37 -10.06 -11.59
N ALA A 25 -8.72 -8.92 -11.35
CA ALA A 25 -7.69 -8.80 -10.30
C ALA A 25 -8.26 -9.12 -8.91
N ASN A 26 -7.50 -9.92 -8.15
CA ASN A 26 -7.77 -10.27 -6.76
C ASN A 26 -7.18 -9.22 -5.79
N ASP A 27 -7.41 -9.38 -4.50
CA ASP A 27 -6.99 -8.40 -3.49
C ASP A 27 -5.48 -8.18 -3.43
N TYR A 28 -4.70 -9.25 -3.60
CA TYR A 28 -3.24 -9.18 -3.62
C TYR A 28 -2.78 -8.36 -4.83
N GLN A 29 -3.31 -8.64 -6.02
CA GLN A 29 -2.96 -7.89 -7.23
C GLN A 29 -3.34 -6.41 -7.12
N MET A 30 -4.47 -6.10 -6.49
CA MET A 30 -4.87 -4.71 -6.23
C MET A 30 -3.88 -4.01 -5.29
N LEU A 31 -3.49 -4.67 -4.21
CA LEU A 31 -2.54 -4.12 -3.25
C LEU A 31 -1.13 -3.98 -3.84
N HIS A 32 -0.69 -4.95 -4.63
CA HIS A 32 0.58 -4.91 -5.35
C HIS A 32 0.67 -3.67 -6.25
N ALA A 33 -0.37 -3.43 -7.06
CA ALA A 33 -0.46 -2.25 -7.91
C ALA A 33 -0.36 -0.94 -7.12
N VAL A 34 -0.98 -0.86 -5.93
CA VAL A 34 -0.87 0.31 -5.05
C VAL A 34 0.55 0.48 -4.49
N SER A 35 1.23 -0.60 -4.09
CA SER A 35 2.61 -0.53 -3.63
C SER A 35 3.57 -0.10 -4.75
N ASP A 36 3.41 -0.64 -5.96
CA ASP A 36 4.20 -0.26 -7.13
C ASP A 36 3.98 1.21 -7.51
N TYR A 37 2.73 1.66 -7.45
CA TYR A 37 2.39 3.06 -7.62
C TYR A 37 3.13 3.93 -6.59
N CYS A 38 3.11 3.58 -5.30
CA CYS A 38 3.86 4.29 -4.27
C CYS A 38 5.36 4.32 -4.57
N LEU A 39 5.96 3.18 -4.92
CA LEU A 39 7.37 3.03 -5.27
C LEU A 39 7.76 3.94 -6.45
N SER A 40 6.93 3.98 -7.50
CA SER A 40 7.16 4.78 -8.71
C SER A 40 7.12 6.29 -8.46
N LEU A 41 6.31 6.73 -7.50
CA LEU A 41 6.14 8.16 -7.21
C LEU A 41 7.27 8.74 -6.38
N LEU A 42 8.02 7.91 -5.66
CA LEU A 42 9.00 8.36 -4.67
C LEU A 42 10.31 8.91 -5.25
N ASP A 43 10.53 8.76 -6.55
CA ASP A 43 11.63 9.43 -7.24
C ASP A 43 11.43 10.94 -7.35
N ASN A 44 10.22 11.45 -7.07
CA ASN A 44 9.90 12.85 -7.23
C ASN A 44 9.18 13.42 -5.99
N ALA A 45 9.83 14.39 -5.34
CA ALA A 45 9.30 15.07 -4.16
C ALA A 45 7.94 15.75 -4.42
N ALA A 46 7.62 16.12 -5.66
CA ALA A 46 6.32 16.67 -6.03
C ALA A 46 5.16 15.68 -5.86
N ASN A 47 5.44 14.37 -5.76
CA ASN A 47 4.43 13.34 -5.61
C ASN A 47 4.20 12.90 -4.15
N THR A 48 4.85 13.57 -3.19
CA THR A 48 4.75 13.23 -1.76
C THR A 48 3.29 13.18 -1.28
N ASP A 49 2.45 14.11 -1.73
CA ASP A 49 1.04 14.16 -1.35
C ASP A 49 0.26 12.94 -1.84
N LYS A 50 0.54 12.48 -3.07
CA LYS A 50 -0.09 11.30 -3.67
C LYS A 50 0.27 10.02 -2.92
N VAL A 51 1.55 9.86 -2.56
CA VAL A 51 2.01 8.72 -1.76
C VAL A 51 1.37 8.74 -0.37
N THR A 52 1.27 9.93 0.23
CA THR A 52 0.62 10.10 1.54
C THR A 52 -0.86 9.76 1.48
N GLU A 53 -1.56 10.13 0.40
CA GLU A 53 -2.95 9.76 0.17
C GLU A 53 -3.12 8.24 0.03
N ALA A 54 -2.27 7.59 -0.76
CA ALA A 54 -2.27 6.13 -0.88
C ALA A 54 -2.09 5.44 0.48
N PHE A 55 -1.15 5.88 1.31
CA PHE A 55 -1.00 5.34 2.66
C PHE A 55 -2.19 5.60 3.57
N LYS A 56 -2.89 6.74 3.43
CA LYS A 56 -4.12 6.99 4.19
C LYS A 56 -5.24 6.03 3.80
N VAL A 57 -5.42 5.77 2.51
CA VAL A 57 -6.43 4.83 2.01
C VAL A 57 -6.12 3.40 2.48
N VAL A 58 -4.86 2.97 2.37
CA VAL A 58 -4.45 1.64 2.86
C VAL A 58 -4.59 1.55 4.38
N ASN A 59 -4.21 2.60 5.12
CA ASN A 59 -4.40 2.64 6.57
C ASN A 59 -5.88 2.54 6.95
N MET A 60 -6.77 3.21 6.23
CA MET A 60 -8.22 3.08 6.45
C MET A 60 -8.65 1.63 6.32
N LEU A 61 -8.24 0.92 5.27
CA LEU A 61 -8.52 -0.52 5.11
C LEU A 61 -7.91 -1.36 6.23
N TYR A 62 -6.70 -1.02 6.68
CA TYR A 62 -5.99 -1.74 7.73
C TYR A 62 -6.68 -1.61 9.10
N GLN A 63 -7.24 -0.44 9.41
CA GLN A 63 -7.89 -0.17 10.68
C GLN A 63 -9.30 -0.76 10.83
N GLU A 64 -9.88 -1.33 9.78
CA GLU A 64 -11.21 -1.96 9.85
C GLU A 64 -11.22 -3.32 10.57
N GLU A 65 -10.06 -3.74 11.10
CA GLU A 65 -9.86 -4.95 11.92
C GLU A 65 -10.25 -6.29 11.28
N HIS A 66 -10.61 -6.31 10.00
CA HIS A 66 -10.88 -7.55 9.29
C HIS A 66 -9.57 -8.32 9.07
N ALA A 67 -9.45 -9.50 9.71
CA ALA A 67 -8.20 -10.27 9.78
C ALA A 67 -7.62 -10.58 8.39
N TYR A 68 -8.47 -10.99 7.44
CA TYR A 68 -8.05 -11.24 6.07
C TYR A 68 -7.51 -9.98 5.40
N THR A 69 -8.15 -8.82 5.58
CA THR A 69 -7.71 -7.56 4.97
C THR A 69 -6.34 -7.14 5.52
N ARG A 70 -6.15 -7.26 6.84
CA ARG A 70 -4.86 -6.98 7.49
C ARG A 70 -3.77 -7.89 6.96
N HIS A 71 -4.02 -9.19 6.87
CA HIS A 71 -3.06 -10.14 6.32
C HIS A 71 -2.72 -9.87 4.85
N CYS A 72 -3.70 -9.49 4.02
CA CYS A 72 -3.40 -9.10 2.64
C CYS A 72 -2.50 -7.86 2.58
N ILE A 73 -2.76 -6.84 3.40
CA ILE A 73 -1.95 -5.62 3.45
C ILE A 73 -0.53 -5.92 3.96
N GLU A 74 -0.40 -6.67 5.05
CA GLU A 74 0.90 -7.05 5.60
C GLU A 74 1.71 -7.88 4.59
N ASN A 75 1.11 -8.94 4.02
CA ASN A 75 1.83 -9.90 3.18
C ASN A 75 2.13 -9.41 1.77
N GLU A 76 1.34 -8.46 1.25
CA GLU A 76 1.49 -8.00 -0.13
C GLU A 76 1.98 -6.56 -0.19
N PHE A 77 1.16 -5.62 0.29
CA PHE A 77 1.48 -4.20 0.18
C PHE A 77 2.74 -3.83 0.96
N ILE A 78 2.82 -4.25 2.22
CA ILE A 78 3.95 -3.91 3.10
C ILE A 78 5.20 -4.69 2.68
N CYS A 79 5.09 -6.01 2.44
CA CYS A 79 6.22 -6.80 1.96
C CYS A 79 6.81 -6.24 0.66
N ASN A 80 5.98 -5.94 -0.33
CA ASN A 80 6.46 -5.40 -1.61
C ASN A 80 7.18 -4.06 -1.42
N LEU A 81 6.66 -3.18 -0.54
CA LEU A 81 7.34 -1.93 -0.18
C LEU A 81 8.70 -2.18 0.48
N ILE A 82 8.79 -3.13 1.42
CA ILE A 82 10.05 -3.45 2.10
C ILE A 82 11.08 -3.97 1.09
N GLU A 83 10.71 -4.99 0.32
CA GLU A 83 11.59 -5.69 -0.61
C GLU A 83 12.11 -4.79 -1.73
N ASN A 84 11.28 -3.86 -2.21
CA ASN A 84 11.62 -2.99 -3.34
C ASN A 84 11.99 -1.55 -2.93
N SER A 85 11.92 -1.21 -1.64
CA SER A 85 12.44 0.07 -1.16
C SER A 85 13.95 0.06 -1.03
N ALA A 86 14.61 1.07 -1.60
CA ALA A 86 16.00 1.34 -1.24
C ALA A 86 16.09 1.69 0.25
N ALA A 87 17.01 1.07 0.99
CA ALA A 87 17.20 1.30 2.43
C ALA A 87 17.32 2.79 2.82
N ILE A 88 17.90 3.61 1.94
CA ILE A 88 18.02 5.07 2.12
C ILE A 88 16.66 5.80 2.18
N ARG A 89 15.61 5.20 1.62
CA ARG A 89 14.26 5.76 1.54
C ARG A 89 13.33 5.24 2.64
N LEU A 90 13.72 4.24 3.43
CA LEU A 90 12.92 3.69 4.52
C LEU A 90 12.37 4.77 5.45
N LYS A 91 13.23 5.74 5.81
CA LYS A 91 12.85 6.88 6.64
C LYS A 91 11.78 7.76 5.99
N GLN A 92 11.79 7.89 4.66
CA GLN A 92 10.77 8.67 3.93
C GLN A 92 9.42 7.95 4.02
N TYR A 93 9.36 6.65 3.73
CA TYR A 93 8.14 5.84 3.87
C TYR A 93 7.53 5.96 5.27
N LEU A 94 8.34 5.73 6.30
CA LEU A 94 7.92 5.79 7.69
C LEU A 94 7.40 7.18 8.09
N ASN A 95 7.86 8.25 7.45
CA ASN A 95 7.37 9.60 7.75
C ASN A 95 6.03 9.91 7.08
N LEU A 96 5.73 9.28 5.94
CA LEU A 96 4.49 9.49 5.20
C LEU A 96 3.36 8.58 5.68
N MET A 97 3.68 7.45 6.32
CA MET A 97 2.69 6.50 6.81
C MET A 97 1.97 7.00 8.08
N PRO A 98 0.63 6.84 8.14
CA PRO A 98 -0.12 6.94 9.38
C PRO A 98 0.39 5.95 10.44
N GLN A 99 0.23 6.29 11.72
CA GLN A 99 0.81 5.53 12.84
C GLN A 99 0.46 4.02 12.85
N PRO A 100 -0.81 3.59 12.64
CA PRO A 100 -1.14 2.16 12.67
C PRO A 100 -0.47 1.36 11.54
N LEU A 101 -0.48 1.91 10.32
CA LEU A 101 0.20 1.30 9.18
C LEU A 101 1.72 1.28 9.36
N LYS A 102 2.29 2.31 10.00
CA LYS A 102 3.72 2.36 10.32
C LYS A 102 4.13 1.28 11.31
N GLU A 103 3.32 1.04 12.34
CA GLU A 103 3.56 -0.04 13.31
C GLU A 103 3.50 -1.41 12.63
N ALA A 104 2.51 -1.63 11.75
CA ALA A 104 2.41 -2.83 10.94
C ALA A 104 3.65 -3.01 10.05
N PHE A 105 4.09 -1.94 9.40
CA PHE A 105 5.27 -1.95 8.54
C PHE A 105 6.53 -2.36 9.31
N ILE A 106 6.77 -1.77 10.48
CA ILE A 106 7.94 -2.11 11.32
C ILE A 106 7.85 -3.54 11.81
N LYS A 107 6.66 -4.00 12.22
CA LYS A 107 6.44 -5.38 12.64
C LYS A 107 6.80 -6.34 11.50
N THR A 108 6.22 -6.16 10.32
CA THR A 108 6.50 -7.02 9.15
C THR A 108 7.98 -6.98 8.77
N LEU A 109 8.64 -5.82 8.83
CA LEU A 109 10.08 -5.69 8.57
C LEU A 109 10.95 -6.51 9.54
N ILE A 110 10.54 -6.66 10.80
CA ILE A 110 11.27 -7.44 11.81
C ILE A 110 11.01 -8.94 11.65
N GLU A 111 9.86 -9.32 11.10
CA GLU A 111 9.43 -10.71 10.93
C GLU A 111 10.02 -11.39 9.66
N LEU A 112 10.48 -10.59 8.69
CA LEU A 112 11.20 -11.04 7.49
C LEU A 112 12.64 -11.50 7.80
#